data_AF-A0A1W9QAT5-F1
#
_entry.id   AF-A0A1W9QAT5-F1
#
_cell.length_a   1.000
_cell.length_b   1.000
_cell.length_c   1.000
_cell.angle_alpha   90.00
_cell.angle_beta   90.00
_cell.angle_gamma   90.00
#
_symmetry.space_group_name_H-M   'P 1'
#
loop_
_entity.id
_entity.type
_entity.pdbx_description
1 polymer ?
#
loop_
_entity_poly.entity_id
_entity_poly.type
_entity_poly.pdbx_seq_one_letter_code
_entity_poly.pdbx_strand_id
1 'polypeptide(L)'
;MRVFALAVRDSRASAIGRVELECTPPGLVIGFSQVAAYTEGYLPGATTNGTRVLVPYGQIKEARIEGEQIHLAFESDTIPHDRMTLSRFAAGPGVPLQELRKRRLILHLGALGVATIFALVVLVLTRAENSGPFGWSPIQSALGYGGLAAGLILALGYGLDQRFFLRDPREDEVRRMFAADLATPLPSLQSGEPPSPASPKEWIERLAELLPSSVTVTAATLAAALLTALFTGTRLLRRESALEARRERAETYAMRAEPENRAAPAPTAPVPRDTPKDDAPQEPLSPSDEPPEDSAPSAKAGELSPERNCVCDRADSPLWDEPLPRLSALLLDSRVIPRETHNRLEVDVAVVNNGDEPISELTLHVVFSEKRGTQNERTKERPLYFEGPLGPGKAIKWTTEARGDSFRILAPDFGKLGQNGEGAASREAFHELLDARNRPVRLHAVRVMSYLGDPRAHAEALKLKDAYRAREAPFLRRVLAATGELRVCDLEVKTAPEPSVGVCVHNASSETKTDLGIVVGELDQKFDPAQPLANPPQLEAEYKWKISGSLGPDSGKYVRAPVPPGFASKPGHAVEVMADRFDLLE
;
A
#
# COMPACT_ATOMS: atom_id res chain seq x y z
N MET A 1 -26.36 19.07 10.67
CA MET A 1 -25.14 19.04 9.81
C MET A 1 -24.29 17.82 10.14
N ARG A 2 -23.58 17.21 9.17
CA ARG A 2 -22.60 16.12 9.43
C ARG A 2 -21.19 16.68 9.51
N VAL A 3 -20.50 16.40 10.61
CA VAL A 3 -19.24 17.03 10.99
C VAL A 3 -18.24 15.98 11.44
N PHE A 4 -16.98 16.14 11.08
CA PHE A 4 -15.89 15.36 11.65
C PHE A 4 -15.22 16.15 12.77
N ALA A 5 -14.89 15.48 13.87
CA ALA A 5 -14.09 16.02 14.94
C ALA A 5 -13.07 14.99 15.42
N LEU A 6 -12.05 15.44 16.12
CA LEU A 6 -11.06 14.61 16.79
C LEU A 6 -11.32 14.64 18.29
N ALA A 7 -11.61 13.47 18.88
CA ALA A 7 -11.55 13.27 20.31
C ALA A 7 -10.08 13.31 20.76
N VAL A 8 -9.73 14.28 21.60
CA VAL A 8 -8.38 14.54 22.06
C VAL A 8 -8.18 14.16 23.52
N ARG A 9 -6.92 13.97 23.89
CA ARG A 9 -6.51 13.68 25.26
C ARG A 9 -6.88 14.86 26.16
N ASP A 10 -7.71 14.58 27.15
CA ASP A 10 -8.10 15.50 28.22
C ASP A 10 -8.38 14.65 29.46
N SER A 11 -8.13 15.18 30.66
CA SER A 11 -8.31 14.43 31.91
C SER A 11 -9.76 13.96 32.14
N ARG A 12 -10.73 14.56 31.44
CA ARG A 12 -12.15 14.19 31.48
C ARG A 12 -12.57 13.22 30.37
N ALA A 13 -11.74 13.00 29.36
CA ALA A 13 -12.06 12.15 28.22
C ALA A 13 -11.81 10.67 28.52
N SER A 14 -12.69 9.80 28.03
CA SER A 14 -12.49 8.34 28.04
C SER A 14 -12.18 7.78 26.65
N ALA A 15 -12.14 8.65 25.63
CA ALA A 15 -11.85 8.26 24.26
C ALA A 15 -10.93 9.26 23.54
N ILE A 16 -10.09 8.73 22.65
CA ILE A 16 -9.28 9.50 21.71
C ILE A 16 -9.43 8.92 20.30
N GLY A 17 -9.41 9.77 19.28
CA GLY A 17 -9.53 9.35 17.89
C GLY A 17 -10.61 10.09 17.12
N ARG A 18 -10.84 9.72 15.86
CA ARG A 18 -11.71 10.50 14.99
C ARG A 18 -13.17 10.09 15.15
N VAL A 19 -14.03 11.10 15.35
CA VAL A 19 -15.47 10.91 15.45
C VAL A 19 -16.19 11.66 14.36
N GLU A 20 -17.33 11.11 13.99
CA GLU A 20 -18.28 11.71 13.10
C GLU A 20 -19.57 12.01 13.86
N LEU A 21 -20.07 13.22 13.71
CA LEU A 21 -21.18 13.74 14.49
C LEU A 21 -22.24 14.28 13.55
N GLU A 22 -23.48 13.88 13.77
CA GLU A 22 -24.63 14.38 13.03
C GLU A 22 -25.81 14.56 13.99
N CYS A 23 -26.25 15.81 14.17
CA CYS A 23 -27.48 16.11 14.89
C CYS A 23 -28.67 15.69 14.05
N THR A 24 -29.50 14.77 14.57
CA THR A 24 -30.71 14.27 13.89
C THR A 24 -31.93 14.44 14.81
N PRO A 25 -33.16 14.49 14.31
CA PRO A 25 -34.35 14.64 15.16
C PRO A 25 -34.46 13.64 16.34
N PRO A 26 -34.14 12.33 16.19
CA PRO A 26 -34.23 11.39 17.30
C PRO A 26 -33.04 11.43 18.28
N GLY A 27 -31.94 12.11 17.96
CA GLY A 27 -30.73 12.13 18.78
C GLY A 27 -29.46 12.54 18.04
N LEU A 28 -28.35 12.56 18.76
CA LEU A 28 -27.01 12.76 18.21
C LEU A 28 -26.49 11.44 17.65
N VAL A 29 -26.23 11.37 16.35
CA VAL A 29 -25.60 10.22 15.74
C VAL A 29 -24.08 10.37 15.79
N ILE A 30 -23.41 9.39 16.39
CA ILE A 30 -21.97 9.35 16.58
C ILE A 30 -21.38 8.16 15.80
N GLY A 31 -20.52 8.44 14.83
CA GLY A 31 -19.71 7.44 14.13
C GLY A 31 -18.30 7.38 14.70
N PHE A 32 -17.89 6.22 15.20
CA PHE A 32 -16.53 6.00 15.69
C PHE A 32 -15.62 5.55 14.53
N SER A 33 -14.61 6.37 14.22
CA SER A 33 -13.61 6.11 13.19
C SER A 33 -12.22 6.19 13.83
N GLN A 34 -11.65 5.05 14.19
CA GLN A 34 -10.35 4.92 14.88
C GLN A 34 -10.37 5.51 16.29
N VAL A 35 -11.43 5.24 17.06
CA VAL A 35 -11.53 5.74 18.44
C VAL A 35 -11.08 4.67 19.43
N ALA A 36 -10.02 4.95 20.19
CA ALA A 36 -9.52 4.09 21.26
C ALA A 36 -10.02 4.57 22.63
N ALA A 37 -10.19 3.64 23.56
CA ALA A 37 -10.35 3.97 24.96
C ALA A 37 -9.10 4.70 25.48
N TYR A 38 -9.31 5.74 26.27
CA TYR A 38 -8.28 6.59 26.84
C TYR A 38 -8.41 6.65 28.36
N THR A 39 -7.27 6.48 29.02
CA THR A 39 -7.10 6.75 30.44
C THR A 39 -5.73 7.39 30.61
N GLU A 40 -5.68 8.50 31.34
CA GLU A 40 -4.44 9.24 31.54
C GLU A 40 -3.37 8.34 32.19
N GLY A 41 -2.16 8.32 31.62
CA GLY A 41 -1.06 7.46 32.08
C GLY A 41 -1.04 6.02 31.55
N TYR A 42 -2.03 5.61 30.74
CA TYR A 42 -2.10 4.25 30.15
C TYR A 42 -2.01 4.27 28.62
N LEU A 43 -1.55 3.16 28.03
CA LEU A 43 -1.55 2.97 26.58
C LEU A 43 -3.00 2.87 26.07
N PRO A 44 -3.34 3.52 24.93
CA PRO A 44 -4.67 3.44 24.35
C PRO A 44 -5.07 1.99 24.06
N GLY A 45 -6.31 1.64 24.38
CA GLY A 45 -6.85 0.29 24.16
C GLY A 45 -7.21 0.00 22.70
N ALA A 46 -7.88 -1.13 22.45
CA ALA A 46 -8.37 -1.50 21.12
C ALA A 46 -9.24 -0.39 20.52
N THR A 47 -9.08 -0.15 19.20
CA THR A 47 -9.81 0.91 18.50
C THR A 47 -11.19 0.43 18.04
N THR A 48 -12.21 1.21 18.36
CA THR A 48 -13.56 1.11 17.80
C THR A 48 -13.58 1.73 16.40
N ASN A 49 -13.98 0.95 15.40
CA ASN A 49 -14.08 1.35 14.00
C ASN A 49 -15.45 0.99 13.43
N GLY A 50 -16.02 1.88 12.61
CA GLY A 50 -17.23 1.60 11.82
C GLY A 50 -18.50 1.44 12.65
N THR A 51 -18.47 1.75 13.94
CA THR A 51 -19.65 1.70 14.80
C THR A 51 -20.35 3.04 14.76
N ARG A 52 -21.63 3.04 14.36
CA ARG A 52 -22.48 4.23 14.35
C ARG A 52 -23.58 4.05 15.39
N VAL A 53 -23.58 4.90 16.41
CA VAL A 53 -24.53 4.84 17.53
C VAL A 53 -25.41 6.07 17.50
N LEU A 54 -26.70 5.90 17.66
CA LEU A 54 -27.64 6.98 17.90
C LEU A 54 -27.76 7.18 19.42
N VAL A 55 -27.41 8.37 19.89
CA VAL A 55 -27.55 8.75 21.30
C VAL A 55 -28.77 9.68 21.42
N PRO A 56 -29.89 9.22 22.00
CA PRO A 56 -31.03 10.07 22.30
C PRO A 56 -30.61 11.29 23.12
N TYR A 57 -31.17 12.46 22.84
CA TYR A 57 -30.76 13.70 23.53
C TYR A 57 -30.91 13.63 25.06
N GLY A 58 -31.88 12.87 25.57
CA GLY A 58 -32.06 12.64 27.01
C GLY A 58 -30.96 11.81 27.67
N GLN A 59 -30.11 11.11 26.90
CA GLN A 59 -28.95 10.36 27.39
C GLN A 59 -27.66 11.19 27.42
N ILE A 60 -27.69 12.43 26.92
CA ILE A 60 -26.54 13.34 26.95
C ILE A 60 -26.57 14.08 28.29
N LYS A 61 -25.66 13.71 29.20
CA LYS A 61 -25.57 14.27 30.56
C LYS A 61 -24.86 15.61 30.59
N GLU A 62 -23.81 15.73 29.79
CA GLU A 62 -23.01 16.94 29.74
C GLU A 62 -22.75 17.30 28.28
N ALA A 63 -22.96 18.57 27.96
CA ALA A 63 -22.51 19.18 26.73
C ALA A 63 -22.00 20.57 27.11
N ARG A 64 -20.70 20.80 26.95
CA ARG A 64 -20.06 22.06 27.33
C ARG A 64 -19.08 22.52 26.27
N ILE A 65 -19.07 23.81 25.99
CA ILE A 65 -18.08 24.44 25.13
C ILE A 65 -17.02 25.09 26.02
N GLU A 66 -15.76 24.69 25.90
CA GLU A 66 -14.64 25.30 26.62
C GLU A 66 -13.56 25.72 25.60
N GLY A 67 -13.42 27.03 25.37
CA GLY A 67 -12.52 27.57 24.35
C GLY A 67 -12.82 27.03 22.95
N GLU A 68 -11.87 26.29 22.37
CA GLU A 68 -11.97 25.66 21.05
C GLU A 68 -12.46 24.20 21.09
N GLN A 69 -12.88 23.71 22.26
CA GLN A 69 -13.28 22.31 22.46
C GLN A 69 -14.75 22.19 22.83
N ILE A 70 -15.34 21.04 22.48
CA ILE A 70 -16.68 20.65 22.93
C ILE A 70 -16.55 19.36 23.73
N HIS A 71 -16.96 19.40 24.99
CA HIS A 71 -17.03 18.24 25.88
C HIS A 71 -18.42 17.63 25.81
N LEU A 72 -18.48 16.32 25.62
CA LEU A 72 -19.72 15.54 25.63
C LEU A 72 -19.58 14.37 26.60
N ALA A 73 -20.59 14.17 27.45
CA ALA A 73 -20.73 13.01 28.30
C ALA A 73 -22.12 12.36 28.12
N PHE A 74 -22.13 11.02 28.10
CA PHE A 74 -23.32 10.21 27.83
C PHE A 74 -23.59 9.23 28.98
N GLU A 75 -24.86 8.95 29.24
CA GLU A 75 -25.29 7.87 30.14
C GLU A 75 -25.87 6.74 29.29
N SER A 76 -25.05 5.72 29.02
CA SER A 76 -25.50 4.52 28.31
C SER A 76 -24.49 3.37 28.44
N ASP A 77 -24.97 2.20 28.83
CA ASP A 77 -24.19 0.96 28.92
C ASP A 77 -23.85 0.39 27.53
N THR A 78 -24.43 0.95 26.47
CA THR A 78 -24.30 0.47 25.07
C THR A 78 -23.35 1.30 24.22
N ILE A 79 -22.92 2.47 24.71
CA ILE A 79 -21.95 3.32 24.01
C ILE A 79 -20.56 2.90 24.49
N PRO A 80 -19.63 2.56 23.58
CA PRO A 80 -18.30 2.07 23.96
C PRO A 80 -17.45 3.11 24.72
N HIS A 81 -17.75 4.40 24.53
CA HIS A 81 -17.03 5.52 25.12
C HIS A 81 -18.02 6.59 25.62
N ASP A 82 -18.01 6.86 26.92
CA ASP A 82 -19.00 7.67 27.62
C ASP A 82 -18.64 9.17 27.68
N ARG A 83 -17.36 9.54 27.51
CA ARG A 83 -16.87 10.91 27.66
C ARG A 83 -15.87 11.30 26.57
N MET A 84 -16.12 12.39 25.86
CA MET A 84 -15.28 12.84 24.75
C MET A 84 -15.02 14.34 24.79
N THR A 85 -13.77 14.72 24.57
CA THR A 85 -13.35 16.11 24.37
C THR A 85 -13.01 16.32 22.91
N LEU A 86 -13.81 17.10 22.21
CA LEU A 86 -13.77 17.24 20.74
C LEU A 86 -13.05 18.51 20.31
N SER A 87 -12.17 18.38 19.31
CA SER A 87 -11.47 19.49 18.64
C SER A 87 -11.34 19.21 17.14
N ARG A 88 -10.74 20.13 16.35
CA ARG A 88 -10.47 19.93 14.91
C ARG A 88 -11.72 19.60 14.10
N PHE A 89 -12.73 20.47 14.22
CA PHE A 89 -13.99 20.36 13.50
C PHE A 89 -13.81 20.61 11.99
N ALA A 90 -14.37 19.74 11.16
CA ALA A 90 -14.36 19.88 9.70
C ALA A 90 -15.71 19.50 9.09
N ALA A 91 -16.17 20.29 8.11
CA ALA A 91 -17.43 20.06 7.40
C ALA A 91 -17.24 19.22 6.13
N GLY A 92 -18.05 18.18 5.97
CA GLY A 92 -18.07 17.33 4.76
C GLY A 92 -16.94 16.29 4.65
N PRO A 93 -16.90 15.50 3.57
CA PRO A 93 -15.81 14.57 3.31
C PRO A 93 -14.54 15.39 3.09
N GLY A 94 -13.63 15.40 4.07
CA GLY A 94 -12.49 16.31 4.15
C GLY A 94 -11.73 16.50 2.82
N VAL A 95 -11.05 17.64 2.71
CA VAL A 95 -10.29 18.00 1.51
C VAL A 95 -9.31 16.86 1.16
N PRO A 96 -9.32 16.33 -0.08
CA PRO A 96 -8.45 15.23 -0.47
C PRO A 96 -6.98 15.64 -0.26
N LEU A 97 -6.22 14.80 0.45
CA LEU A 97 -4.84 15.04 0.86
C LEU A 97 -3.90 15.30 -0.33
N GLN A 98 -4.24 14.82 -1.53
CA GLN A 98 -3.53 15.14 -2.78
C GLN A 98 -3.55 16.65 -3.08
N GLU A 99 -4.65 17.32 -2.79
CA GLU A 99 -4.80 18.77 -3.02
C GLU A 99 -4.05 19.58 -1.96
N LEU A 100 -3.93 19.05 -0.73
CA LEU A 100 -3.08 19.61 0.31
C LEU A 100 -1.59 19.41 0.01
N ARG A 101 -1.18 18.24 -0.50
CA ARG A 101 0.19 17.98 -0.97
C ARG A 101 0.57 18.85 -2.16
N LYS A 102 -0.31 18.99 -3.17
CA LYS A 102 -0.08 19.90 -4.30
C LYS A 102 0.10 21.34 -3.82
N ARG A 103 -0.74 21.81 -2.90
CA ARG A 103 -0.61 23.15 -2.31
C ARG A 103 0.68 23.31 -1.51
N ARG A 104 1.09 22.29 -0.75
CA ARG A 104 2.36 22.27 0.01
C ARG A 104 3.59 22.26 -0.92
N LEU A 105 3.54 21.48 -2.01
CA LEU A 105 4.59 21.45 -3.03
C LEU A 105 4.71 22.80 -3.75
N ILE A 106 3.59 23.42 -4.12
CA ILE A 106 3.57 24.75 -4.77
C ILE A 106 4.16 25.81 -3.83
N LEU A 107 3.82 25.77 -2.54
CA LEU A 107 4.39 26.68 -1.54
C LEU A 107 5.88 26.48 -1.35
N HIS A 108 6.37 25.23 -1.28
CA HIS A 108 7.79 24.93 -1.13
C HIS A 108 8.60 25.29 -2.38
N LEU A 109 8.09 25.00 -3.58
CA LEU A 109 8.70 25.41 -4.84
C LEU A 109 8.73 26.94 -4.99
N GLY A 110 7.67 27.63 -4.57
CA GLY A 110 7.61 29.10 -4.55
C GLY A 110 8.62 29.71 -3.56
N ALA A 111 8.70 29.17 -2.35
CA ALA A 111 9.67 29.57 -1.33
C ALA A 111 11.12 29.34 -1.79
N LEU A 112 11.39 28.19 -2.42
CA LEU A 112 12.68 27.88 -3.02
C LEU A 112 13.05 28.92 -4.08
N GLY A 113 12.16 29.19 -5.03
CA GLY A 113 12.41 30.18 -6.11
C GLY A 113 12.70 31.59 -5.58
N VAL A 114 11.97 32.02 -4.55
CA VAL A 114 12.21 33.31 -3.87
C VAL A 114 13.60 33.35 -3.22
N ALA A 115 13.99 32.29 -2.53
CA ALA A 115 15.32 32.20 -1.91
C ALA A 115 16.43 32.26 -2.97
N THR A 116 16.27 31.60 -4.11
CA THR A 116 17.26 31.62 -5.20
C THR A 116 17.40 33.01 -5.82
N ILE A 117 16.28 33.70 -6.06
CA ILE A 117 16.29 35.07 -6.59
C ILE A 117 16.96 36.02 -5.60
N PHE A 118 16.65 35.89 -4.30
CA PHE A 118 17.27 36.73 -3.27
C PHE A 118 18.78 36.48 -3.18
N ALA A 119 19.22 35.22 -3.21
CA ALA A 119 20.64 34.87 -3.24
C ALA A 119 21.36 35.46 -4.46
N LEU A 120 20.73 35.46 -5.64
CA LEU A 120 21.26 36.07 -6.85
C LEU A 120 21.36 37.60 -6.75
N VAL A 121 20.34 38.27 -6.20
CA VAL A 121 20.34 39.73 -6.01
C VAL A 121 21.44 40.14 -5.02
N VAL A 122 21.58 39.41 -3.90
CA VAL A 122 22.67 39.65 -2.94
C VAL A 122 24.02 39.46 -3.61
N LEU A 123 24.23 38.37 -4.37
CA LEU A 123 25.48 38.10 -5.07
C LEU A 123 25.88 39.25 -6.03
N VAL A 124 24.91 39.82 -6.74
CA VAL A 124 25.12 40.95 -7.66
C VAL A 124 25.45 42.24 -6.89
N LEU A 125 24.71 42.53 -5.82
CA LEU A 125 24.93 43.73 -4.99
C LEU A 125 26.26 43.68 -4.23
N THR A 126 26.65 42.53 -3.67
CA THR A 126 27.95 42.36 -2.98
C THR A 126 29.14 42.41 -3.92
N ARG A 127 28.93 42.28 -5.23
CA ARG A 127 29.99 42.45 -6.25
C ARG A 127 30.21 43.92 -6.60
N ALA A 128 29.25 44.80 -6.30
CA ALA A 128 29.29 46.22 -6.61
C ALA A 128 29.94 47.07 -5.50
N GLU A 129 29.92 46.60 -4.25
CA GLU A 129 30.58 47.27 -3.12
C GLU A 129 31.80 46.46 -2.65
N ASN A 130 33.00 47.04 -2.79
CA ASN A 130 34.28 46.40 -2.42
C ASN A 130 34.55 46.36 -0.90
N SER A 131 33.57 46.68 -0.06
CA SER A 131 33.72 46.72 1.39
C SER A 131 32.39 46.42 2.07
N GLY A 132 32.19 45.16 2.47
CA GLY A 132 31.08 44.79 3.34
C GLY A 132 31.23 45.44 4.73
N PRO A 133 30.13 45.80 5.41
CA PRO A 133 30.14 46.54 6.68
C PRO A 133 30.85 45.84 7.85
N PHE A 134 31.23 44.56 7.70
CA PHE A 134 31.87 43.73 8.73
C PHE A 134 33.25 43.17 8.32
N GLY A 135 33.87 43.67 7.24
CA GLY A 135 35.19 43.19 6.79
C GLY A 135 35.21 41.75 6.26
N TRP A 136 34.03 41.15 6.07
CA TRP A 136 33.88 39.83 5.47
C TRP A 136 34.12 39.86 3.97
N SER A 137 34.68 38.77 3.43
CA SER A 137 34.83 38.65 1.98
C SER A 137 33.45 38.68 1.30
N PRO A 138 33.35 39.13 0.03
CA PRO A 138 32.08 39.19 -0.71
C PRO A 138 31.33 37.85 -0.76
N ILE A 139 32.06 36.74 -0.68
CA ILE A 139 31.51 35.38 -0.66
C ILE A 139 30.90 35.07 0.72
N GLN A 140 31.55 35.51 1.80
CA GLN A 140 31.06 35.30 3.17
C GLN A 140 29.81 36.15 3.47
N SER A 141 29.76 37.38 2.97
CA SER A 141 28.56 38.22 3.10
C SER A 141 27.40 37.64 2.28
N ALA A 142 27.64 37.18 1.04
CA ALA A 142 26.63 36.51 0.23
C ALA A 142 26.07 35.24 0.89
N LEU A 143 26.93 34.41 1.49
CA LEU A 143 26.53 33.22 2.24
C LEU A 143 25.76 33.57 3.53
N GLY A 144 26.20 34.60 4.27
CA GLY A 144 25.54 35.06 5.49
C GLY A 144 24.13 35.60 5.24
N TYR A 145 23.97 36.50 4.27
CA TYR A 145 22.65 37.04 3.89
C TYR A 145 21.76 35.98 3.22
N GLY A 146 22.34 35.08 2.42
CA GLY A 146 21.62 33.93 1.84
C GLY A 146 21.09 32.98 2.92
N GLY A 147 21.91 32.68 3.94
CA GLY A 147 21.53 31.86 5.08
C GLY A 147 20.42 32.50 5.92
N LEU A 148 20.51 33.80 6.22
CA LEU A 148 19.47 34.53 6.94
C LEU A 148 18.15 34.56 6.17
N ALA A 149 18.18 34.83 4.87
CA ALA A 149 16.99 34.84 4.04
C ALA A 149 16.35 33.45 3.92
N ALA A 150 17.16 32.40 3.73
CA ALA A 150 16.67 31.02 3.73
C ALA A 150 16.03 30.65 5.07
N GLY A 151 16.67 31.03 6.20
CA GLY A 151 16.12 30.81 7.53
C GLY A 151 14.78 31.53 7.74
N LEU A 152 14.66 32.77 7.28
CA LEU A 152 13.44 33.57 7.41
C LEU A 152 12.30 33.02 6.53
N ILE A 153 12.61 32.58 5.32
CA ILE A 153 11.65 31.93 4.41
C ILE A 153 11.20 30.57 4.97
N LEU A 154 12.11 29.76 5.52
CA LEU A 154 11.77 28.49 6.16
C LEU A 154 10.92 28.71 7.42
N ALA A 155 11.24 29.70 8.25
CA ALA A 155 10.45 30.06 9.42
C ALA A 155 9.05 30.56 9.04
N LEU A 156 8.94 31.38 7.99
CA LEU A 156 7.66 31.86 7.48
C LEU A 156 6.83 30.72 6.87
N GLY A 157 7.47 29.82 6.10
CA GLY A 157 6.84 28.62 5.56
C GLY A 157 6.34 27.67 6.65
N TYR A 158 7.15 27.45 7.68
CA TYR A 158 6.79 26.66 8.86
C TYR A 158 5.62 27.29 9.64
N GLY A 159 5.65 28.62 9.85
CA GLY A 159 4.58 29.35 10.51
C GLY A 159 3.26 29.33 9.72
N LEU A 160 3.33 29.41 8.39
CA LEU A 160 2.16 29.28 7.52
C LEU A 160 1.63 27.84 7.48
N ASP A 161 2.49 26.82 7.48
CA ASP A 161 2.09 25.41 7.55
C ASP A 161 1.39 25.09 8.88
N GLN A 162 1.94 25.57 10.00
CA GLN A 162 1.32 25.49 11.32
C GLN A 162 -0.06 26.14 11.38
N ARG A 163 -0.24 27.30 10.74
CA ARG A 163 -1.47 28.10 10.89
C ARG A 163 -2.58 27.75 9.88
N PHE A 164 -2.23 27.33 8.67
CA PHE A 164 -3.21 27.06 7.60
C PHE A 164 -3.43 25.58 7.30
N PHE A 165 -2.51 24.69 7.67
CA PHE A 165 -2.60 23.27 7.33
C PHE A 165 -2.83 22.36 8.54
N LEU A 166 -2.45 22.77 9.76
CA LEU A 166 -2.78 22.05 11.00
C LEU A 166 -4.12 22.48 11.63
N ARG A 167 -4.57 23.71 11.35
CA ARG A 167 -5.90 24.24 11.69
C ARG A 167 -6.63 24.58 10.40
N ASP A 168 -7.77 23.96 10.17
CA ASP A 168 -8.64 24.37 9.05
C ASP A 168 -9.09 25.82 9.36
N PRO A 169 -8.90 26.80 8.46
CA PRO A 169 -9.41 28.17 8.69
C PRO A 169 -10.93 28.21 8.91
N ARG A 170 -11.65 27.14 8.56
CA ARG A 170 -13.08 26.98 8.83
C ARG A 170 -13.38 26.20 10.12
N GLU A 171 -12.38 25.71 10.84
CA GLU A 171 -12.57 24.93 12.07
C GLU A 171 -13.48 25.65 13.06
N ASP A 172 -13.16 26.91 13.37
CA ASP A 172 -13.93 27.71 14.33
C ASP A 172 -15.35 28.00 13.84
N GLU A 173 -15.53 28.14 12.52
CA GLU A 173 -16.83 28.36 11.89
C GLU A 173 -17.68 27.09 11.94
N VAL A 174 -17.11 25.95 11.56
CA VAL A 174 -17.75 24.62 11.59
C VAL A 174 -18.09 24.22 13.02
N ARG A 175 -17.20 24.46 13.98
CA ARG A 175 -17.43 24.24 15.41
C ARG A 175 -18.61 25.08 15.90
N ARG A 176 -18.65 26.37 15.56
CA ARG A 176 -19.75 27.27 15.94
C ARG A 176 -21.08 26.85 15.31
N MET A 177 -21.08 26.45 14.05
CA MET A 177 -22.28 25.92 13.37
C MET A 177 -22.76 24.62 14.01
N PHE A 178 -21.85 23.69 14.31
CA PHE A 178 -22.20 22.45 14.99
C PHE A 178 -22.72 22.69 16.41
N ALA A 179 -22.10 23.60 17.16
CA ALA A 179 -22.56 23.99 18.48
C ALA A 179 -23.98 24.60 18.44
N ALA A 180 -24.28 25.42 17.42
CA ALA A 180 -25.62 25.97 17.22
C ALA A 180 -26.66 24.87 16.86
N ASP A 181 -26.29 23.93 15.97
CA ASP A 181 -27.12 22.75 15.65
C ASP A 181 -27.37 21.88 16.90
N LEU A 182 -26.37 21.73 17.77
CA LEU A 182 -26.46 20.94 19.01
C LEU A 182 -27.26 21.66 20.11
N ALA A 183 -27.17 22.98 20.20
CA ALA A 183 -27.91 23.79 21.18
C ALA A 183 -29.43 23.76 20.96
N THR A 184 -29.88 23.52 19.72
CA THR A 184 -31.31 23.47 19.37
C THR A 184 -32.05 22.36 20.13
N PRO A 185 -31.59 21.09 20.13
CA PRO A 185 -32.17 20.01 20.92
C PRO A 185 -31.65 19.93 22.37
N LEU A 186 -30.49 20.53 22.69
CA LEU A 186 -29.89 20.55 24.03
C LEU A 186 -29.74 21.98 24.56
N PRO A 187 -30.81 22.57 25.12
CA PRO A 187 -30.76 23.91 25.69
C PRO A 187 -29.86 24.03 26.93
N SER A 188 -29.39 22.91 27.49
CA SER A 188 -28.43 22.85 28.60
C SER A 188 -26.95 23.00 28.19
N LEU A 189 -26.66 23.32 26.93
CA LEU A 189 -25.29 23.56 26.45
C LEU A 189 -24.68 24.78 27.17
N GLN A 190 -23.75 24.53 28.09
CA GLN A 190 -23.07 25.59 28.86
C GLN A 190 -21.84 26.09 28.10
N SER A 191 -21.68 27.41 27.97
CA SER A 191 -20.42 28.03 27.54
C SER A 191 -19.55 28.25 28.78
N GLY A 192 -18.44 27.50 28.89
CA GLY A 192 -17.46 27.66 29.95
C GLY A 192 -16.40 28.71 29.63
N GLU A 193 -15.89 29.38 30.67
CA GLU A 193 -14.75 30.29 30.60
C GLU A 193 -13.50 29.53 30.10
N PRO A 194 -12.80 30.00 29.04
CA PRO A 194 -11.65 29.28 28.50
C PRO A 194 -10.47 29.25 29.49
N PRO A 195 -9.69 28.16 29.57
CA PRO A 195 -8.41 28.18 30.28
C PRO A 195 -7.46 29.15 29.56
N SER A 196 -6.89 30.10 30.32
CA SER A 196 -6.04 31.18 29.80
C SER A 196 -4.80 30.60 29.08
N PRO A 197 -4.61 30.82 27.77
CA PRO A 197 -3.38 30.43 27.10
C PRO A 197 -2.22 31.34 27.53
N ALA A 198 -1.05 30.75 27.82
CA ALA A 198 0.18 31.51 28.00
C ALA A 198 0.46 32.35 26.73
N SER A 199 0.42 33.67 26.86
CA SER A 199 0.41 34.57 25.69
C SER A 199 1.80 34.60 25.01
N PRO A 200 1.90 34.34 23.69
CA PRO A 200 3.17 34.42 22.94
C PRO A 200 3.61 35.85 22.61
N LYS A 201 3.09 36.88 23.30
CA LYS A 201 3.29 38.28 22.89
C LYS A 201 4.66 38.86 23.24
N GLU A 202 5.34 38.31 24.26
CA GLU A 202 6.57 38.89 24.79
C GLU A 202 7.77 38.85 23.81
N TRP A 203 7.83 37.87 22.90
CA TRP A 203 8.97 37.75 21.98
C TRP A 203 8.87 38.68 20.76
N ILE A 204 7.66 39.03 20.33
CA ILE A 204 7.42 39.92 19.18
C ILE A 204 7.73 41.37 19.56
N GLU A 205 7.35 41.78 20.77
CA GLU A 205 7.62 43.14 21.27
C GLU A 205 9.14 43.36 21.50
N ARG A 206 9.87 42.34 21.96
CA ARG A 206 11.34 42.40 22.10
C ARG A 206 12.09 42.50 20.78
N LEU A 207 11.56 41.92 19.70
CA LEU A 207 12.17 42.01 18.36
C LEU A 207 12.00 43.40 17.73
N ALA A 208 10.90 44.10 18.03
CA ALA A 208 10.62 45.42 17.50
C ALA A 208 11.55 46.51 18.08
N GLU A 209 12.04 46.33 19.32
CA GLU A 209 12.98 47.26 19.96
C GLU A 209 14.44 47.10 19.47
N LEU A 210 14.78 45.97 18.84
CA LEU A 210 16.14 45.62 18.43
C LEU A 210 16.50 45.99 16.99
N LEU A 211 15.55 46.48 16.18
CA LEU A 211 15.75 46.71 14.75
C LEU A 211 15.82 48.20 14.39
N PRO A 212 16.94 48.69 13.80
CA PRO A 212 17.05 50.05 13.28
C PRO A 212 15.97 50.36 12.23
N SER A 213 15.46 51.59 12.20
CA SER A 213 14.41 52.05 11.27
C SER A 213 14.77 51.96 9.78
N SER A 214 16.06 51.80 9.44
CA SER A 214 16.51 51.52 8.08
C SER A 214 16.25 50.08 7.63
N VAL A 215 16.20 49.13 8.57
CA VAL A 215 15.93 47.70 8.31
C VAL A 215 14.45 47.46 8.05
N THR A 216 13.56 48.22 8.69
CA THR A 216 12.11 48.12 8.46
C THR A 216 11.71 48.65 7.07
N VAL A 217 12.34 49.73 6.60
CA VAL A 217 12.09 50.28 5.25
C VAL A 217 12.63 49.38 4.16
N THR A 218 13.82 48.80 4.34
CA THR A 218 14.38 47.82 3.40
C THR A 218 13.59 46.52 3.41
N ALA A 219 13.16 46.02 4.58
CA ALA A 219 12.30 44.85 4.66
C ALA A 219 10.92 45.09 4.00
N ALA A 220 10.33 46.28 4.18
CA ALA A 220 9.05 46.62 3.58
C ALA A 220 9.13 46.75 2.05
N THR A 221 10.17 47.40 1.53
CA THR A 221 10.37 47.51 0.07
C THR A 221 10.67 46.16 -0.56
N LEU A 222 11.40 45.29 0.13
CA LEU A 222 11.73 43.95 -0.36
C LEU A 222 10.53 42.99 -0.28
N ALA A 223 9.70 43.10 0.77
CA ALA A 223 8.42 42.40 0.86
C ALA A 223 7.44 42.84 -0.25
N ALA A 224 7.39 44.14 -0.56
CA ALA A 224 6.58 44.67 -1.66
C ALA A 224 7.08 44.18 -3.03
N ALA A 225 8.39 44.15 -3.26
CA ALA A 225 8.98 43.61 -4.48
C ALA A 225 8.68 42.11 -4.64
N LEU A 226 8.77 41.35 -3.54
CA LEU A 226 8.46 39.91 -3.51
C LEU A 226 6.99 39.61 -3.77
N LEU A 227 6.08 40.35 -3.15
CA LEU A 227 4.64 40.22 -3.39
C LEU A 227 4.30 40.58 -4.83
N THR A 228 4.95 41.60 -5.40
CA THR A 228 4.74 42.01 -6.79
C THR A 228 5.23 40.92 -7.76
N ALA A 229 6.40 40.34 -7.52
CA ALA A 229 6.96 39.24 -8.33
C ALA A 229 6.15 37.94 -8.22
N LEU A 230 5.66 37.60 -7.04
CA LEU A 230 4.76 36.45 -6.83
C LEU A 230 3.42 36.66 -7.54
N PHE A 231 2.87 37.88 -7.50
CA PHE A 231 1.60 38.19 -8.15
C PHE A 231 1.70 38.21 -9.68
N THR A 232 2.82 38.67 -10.25
CA THR A 232 3.07 38.60 -11.70
C THR A 232 3.40 37.19 -12.17
N GLY A 233 4.21 36.43 -11.43
CA GLY A 233 4.54 35.04 -11.75
C GLY A 233 3.32 34.11 -11.73
N THR A 234 2.45 34.24 -10.74
CA THR A 234 1.20 33.47 -10.67
C THR A 234 0.21 33.83 -11.79
N ARG A 235 0.20 35.09 -12.25
CA ARG A 235 -0.59 35.50 -13.43
C ARG A 235 -0.05 34.94 -14.74
N LEU A 236 1.27 34.87 -14.90
CA LEU A 236 1.92 34.30 -16.08
C LEU A 236 1.68 32.79 -16.18
N LEU A 237 1.87 32.05 -15.08
CA LEU A 237 1.60 30.61 -15.03
C LEU A 237 0.13 30.27 -15.30
N ARG A 238 -0.81 31.09 -14.78
CA ARG A 238 -2.24 30.94 -15.13
C ARG A 238 -2.51 31.22 -16.60
N ARG A 239 -1.81 32.17 -17.22
CA ARG A 239 -1.94 32.45 -18.67
C ARG A 239 -1.41 31.30 -19.51
N GLU A 240 -0.28 30.70 -19.15
CA GLU A 240 0.30 29.54 -19.83
C GLU A 240 -0.62 28.33 -19.74
N SER A 241 -1.12 28.00 -18.54
CA SER A 241 -2.10 26.91 -18.36
C SER A 241 -3.40 27.13 -19.15
N ALA A 242 -3.82 28.39 -19.33
CA ALA A 242 -5.01 28.72 -20.11
C ALA A 242 -4.74 28.66 -21.63
N LEU A 243 -3.50 28.86 -22.06
CA LEU A 243 -3.07 28.70 -23.46
C LEU A 243 -2.89 27.23 -23.82
N GLU A 244 -2.32 26.41 -22.92
CA GLU A 244 -2.23 24.96 -23.07
C GLU A 244 -3.62 24.32 -23.15
N ALA A 245 -4.53 24.68 -22.24
CA ALA A 245 -5.92 24.22 -22.30
C ALA A 245 -6.67 24.68 -23.56
N ARG A 246 -6.26 25.78 -24.20
CA ARG A 246 -6.80 26.24 -25.49
C ARG A 246 -6.20 25.47 -26.66
N ARG A 247 -4.91 25.11 -26.60
CA ARG A 247 -4.23 24.27 -27.61
C ARG A 247 -4.78 22.85 -27.61
N GLU A 248 -4.92 22.22 -26.44
CA GLU A 248 -5.54 20.89 -26.32
C GLU A 248 -6.96 20.86 -26.87
N ARG A 249 -7.77 21.90 -26.60
CA ARG A 249 -9.11 22.03 -27.20
C ARG A 249 -9.04 22.22 -28.72
N ALA A 250 -8.12 23.04 -29.23
CA ALA A 250 -7.97 23.25 -30.66
C ALA A 250 -7.53 21.96 -31.40
N GLU A 251 -6.63 21.17 -30.80
CA GLU A 251 -6.23 19.85 -31.31
C GLU A 251 -7.38 18.84 -31.26
N THR A 252 -8.17 18.85 -30.19
CA THR A 252 -9.37 18.01 -30.07
C THR A 252 -10.45 18.38 -31.11
N TYR A 253 -10.59 19.66 -31.43
CA TYR A 253 -11.51 20.13 -32.49
C TYR A 253 -10.98 19.82 -33.89
N ALA A 254 -9.65 19.90 -34.12
CA ALA A 254 -9.02 19.56 -35.40
C ALA A 254 -9.11 18.06 -35.72
N MET A 255 -8.90 17.18 -34.74
CA MET A 255 -9.11 15.72 -34.90
C MET A 255 -10.57 15.34 -35.20
N ARG A 256 -11.54 16.19 -34.82
CA ARG A 256 -12.97 15.96 -35.08
C ARG A 256 -13.43 16.51 -36.44
N ALA A 257 -12.62 17.36 -37.07
CA ALA A 257 -13.00 18.13 -38.26
C ALA A 257 -12.19 17.75 -39.51
N GLU A 258 -11.90 16.45 -39.70
CA GLU A 258 -11.40 15.96 -40.98
C GLU A 258 -12.60 15.55 -41.88
N PRO A 259 -12.69 16.08 -43.12
CA PRO A 259 -13.94 16.11 -43.88
C PRO A 259 -14.31 14.76 -44.51
N GLU A 260 -15.52 14.33 -44.20
CA GLU A 260 -16.26 13.24 -44.83
C GLU A 260 -16.50 13.57 -46.32
N ASN A 261 -15.61 13.08 -47.18
CA ASN A 261 -15.79 13.11 -48.63
C ASN A 261 -16.04 11.67 -49.12
N ARG A 262 -17.25 11.16 -48.89
CA ARG A 262 -17.81 10.03 -49.64
C ARG A 262 -19.22 10.37 -50.09
N ALA A 263 -19.39 10.30 -51.40
CA ALA A 263 -20.58 10.65 -52.14
C ALA A 263 -21.83 9.90 -51.66
N ALA A 264 -22.93 10.63 -51.59
CA ALA A 264 -24.27 10.09 -51.35
C ALA A 264 -24.77 9.23 -52.52
N PRO A 265 -25.46 8.11 -52.26
CA PRO A 265 -26.49 7.60 -53.14
C PRO A 265 -27.89 8.08 -52.70
N ALA A 266 -28.72 8.37 -53.70
CA ALA A 266 -30.07 8.91 -53.61
C ALA A 266 -31.09 7.94 -52.95
N PRO A 267 -32.27 8.44 -52.50
CA PRO A 267 -33.19 7.65 -51.67
C PRO A 267 -34.07 6.73 -52.53
N THR A 268 -34.36 5.53 -52.03
CA THR A 268 -35.42 4.67 -52.58
C THR A 268 -36.34 4.19 -51.45
N ALA A 269 -37.62 4.13 -51.79
CA ALA A 269 -38.82 4.10 -50.96
C ALA A 269 -39.02 2.82 -50.09
N PRO A 270 -40.00 2.81 -49.16
CA PRO A 270 -40.19 1.74 -48.17
C PRO A 270 -41.15 0.65 -48.64
N VAL A 271 -41.33 -0.42 -47.80
CA VAL A 271 -42.45 -1.41 -47.65
C VAL A 271 -41.92 -2.88 -47.63
N PRO A 272 -42.49 -3.86 -46.90
CA PRO A 272 -43.11 -3.91 -45.56
C PRO A 272 -42.68 -5.16 -44.71
N ARG A 273 -43.33 -5.32 -43.55
CA ARG A 273 -43.29 -6.45 -42.59
C ARG A 273 -43.50 -7.83 -43.21
N ASP A 274 -42.86 -8.84 -42.60
CA ASP A 274 -43.47 -10.15 -42.37
C ASP A 274 -42.95 -10.80 -41.06
N THR A 275 -43.89 -11.44 -40.36
CA THR A 275 -43.75 -12.33 -39.19
C THR A 275 -44.10 -13.75 -39.67
N PRO A 276 -43.46 -14.84 -39.20
CA PRO A 276 -44.01 -15.65 -38.07
C PRO A 276 -42.91 -16.34 -37.21
N LYS A 277 -43.06 -16.61 -35.90
CA LYS A 277 -43.87 -17.60 -35.14
C LYS A 277 -43.32 -19.05 -35.16
N ASP A 278 -43.00 -19.52 -33.94
CA ASP A 278 -42.98 -20.88 -33.32
C ASP A 278 -42.59 -22.13 -34.14
N ASP A 279 -41.66 -22.95 -33.61
CA ASP A 279 -41.95 -24.33 -33.18
C ASP A 279 -40.74 -24.97 -32.42
N ALA A 280 -41.08 -25.76 -31.40
CA ALA A 280 -40.22 -26.44 -30.39
C ALA A 280 -39.50 -27.71 -30.94
N PRO A 281 -38.94 -28.66 -30.15
CA PRO A 281 -38.53 -28.71 -28.73
C PRO A 281 -37.09 -29.24 -28.48
N GLN A 282 -36.62 -29.12 -27.23
CA GLN A 282 -35.40 -29.75 -26.70
C GLN A 282 -35.53 -31.28 -26.63
N GLU A 283 -34.46 -32.00 -26.99
CA GLU A 283 -34.23 -33.40 -26.61
C GLU A 283 -32.99 -33.51 -25.69
N PRO A 284 -33.01 -34.43 -24.70
CA PRO A 284 -32.11 -34.44 -23.56
C PRO A 284 -30.89 -35.34 -23.79
N LEU A 285 -29.70 -34.87 -23.43
CA LEU A 285 -28.52 -35.73 -23.28
C LEU A 285 -28.42 -36.21 -21.83
N SER A 286 -28.67 -37.50 -21.66
CA SER A 286 -28.43 -38.28 -20.45
C SER A 286 -26.91 -38.49 -20.21
N PRO A 287 -26.52 -38.91 -18.99
CA PRO A 287 -25.17 -38.79 -18.45
C PRO A 287 -24.28 -39.98 -18.84
N SER A 288 -23.01 -39.69 -19.15
CA SER A 288 -21.95 -40.69 -19.10
C SER A 288 -21.13 -40.46 -17.84
N ASP A 289 -21.33 -41.34 -16.88
CA ASP A 289 -20.38 -41.63 -15.81
C ASP A 289 -19.16 -42.31 -16.43
N GLU A 290 -18.01 -41.62 -16.43
CA GLU A 290 -16.70 -42.26 -16.54
C GLU A 290 -15.71 -41.40 -15.72
N PRO A 291 -15.09 -41.95 -14.66
CA PRO A 291 -14.10 -41.21 -13.88
C PRO A 291 -12.85 -41.03 -14.74
N PRO A 292 -12.22 -39.84 -14.80
CA PRO A 292 -10.93 -39.71 -15.45
C PRO A 292 -9.90 -40.48 -14.62
N GLU A 293 -9.34 -41.54 -15.20
CA GLU A 293 -8.10 -42.17 -14.74
C GLU A 293 -6.99 -41.12 -14.76
N ASP A 294 -6.66 -40.60 -13.58
CA ASP A 294 -5.38 -39.95 -13.31
C ASP A 294 -4.27 -41.00 -13.55
N SER A 295 -3.64 -40.93 -14.72
CA SER A 295 -2.35 -41.57 -14.94
C SER A 295 -1.45 -40.63 -15.74
N ALA A 296 -0.78 -39.74 -15.00
CA ALA A 296 0.46 -39.16 -15.47
C ALA A 296 1.44 -40.30 -15.81
N PRO A 297 2.20 -40.20 -16.92
CA PRO A 297 3.16 -41.23 -17.30
C PRO A 297 4.32 -41.26 -16.29
N SER A 298 4.28 -42.20 -15.34
CA SER A 298 5.38 -42.43 -14.40
C SER A 298 6.63 -42.91 -15.16
N ALA A 299 7.67 -42.07 -15.16
CA ALA A 299 8.91 -42.29 -15.91
C ALA A 299 9.86 -43.29 -15.24
N LYS A 300 10.64 -44.00 -16.07
CA LYS A 300 11.67 -44.98 -15.68
C LYS A 300 12.69 -44.39 -14.70
N ALA A 301 12.84 -45.02 -13.53
CA ALA A 301 13.86 -44.67 -12.54
C ALA A 301 15.28 -44.99 -13.07
N GLY A 302 16.09 -43.95 -13.30
CA GLY A 302 17.53 -44.10 -13.51
C GLY A 302 18.33 -43.75 -12.26
N GLU A 303 19.59 -44.20 -12.19
CA GLU A 303 20.51 -43.93 -11.09
C GLU A 303 21.55 -42.86 -11.49
N LEU A 304 21.78 -41.88 -10.62
CA LEU A 304 22.70 -40.76 -10.82
C LEU A 304 23.96 -40.95 -9.97
N SER A 305 25.09 -40.63 -10.58
CA SER A 305 26.39 -40.57 -9.92
C SER A 305 26.70 -39.12 -9.52
N PRO A 306 27.05 -38.87 -8.24
CA PRO A 306 27.53 -37.56 -7.80
C PRO A 306 28.75 -37.07 -8.60
N GLU A 307 28.72 -35.83 -9.06
CA GLU A 307 29.83 -35.22 -9.82
C GLU A 307 30.86 -34.54 -8.90
N ARG A 308 30.38 -33.79 -7.90
CA ARG A 308 31.20 -33.00 -6.97
C ARG A 308 30.47 -32.78 -5.64
N ASN A 309 31.22 -32.39 -4.60
CA ASN A 309 30.62 -31.93 -3.35
C ASN A 309 30.11 -30.48 -3.49
N CYS A 310 29.09 -30.14 -2.72
CA CYS A 310 28.49 -28.81 -2.68
C CYS A 310 27.89 -28.52 -1.29
N VAL A 311 27.55 -27.26 -1.03
CA VAL A 311 26.95 -26.80 0.23
C VAL A 311 25.79 -25.88 -0.11
N CYS A 312 24.69 -25.98 0.63
CA CYS A 312 23.52 -25.13 0.45
C CYS A 312 23.31 -24.27 1.70
N ASP A 313 23.52 -22.96 1.59
CA ASP A 313 23.14 -22.02 2.65
C ASP A 313 21.60 -21.90 2.73
N ARG A 314 20.94 -21.96 1.57
CA ARG A 314 19.47 -21.96 1.43
C ARG A 314 19.05 -22.85 0.27
N ALA A 315 17.87 -23.46 0.38
CA ALA A 315 17.24 -24.18 -0.71
C ALA A 315 16.78 -23.23 -1.85
N ASP A 316 16.96 -23.66 -3.09
CA ASP A 316 16.27 -23.09 -4.24
C ASP A 316 14.80 -23.49 -4.19
N SER A 317 13.92 -22.55 -4.51
CA SER A 317 12.49 -22.79 -4.51
C SER A 317 11.78 -21.82 -5.45
N PRO A 318 10.72 -22.25 -6.16
CA PRO A 318 9.82 -21.35 -6.88
C PRO A 318 9.17 -20.27 -5.99
N LEU A 319 9.30 -20.41 -4.66
CA LEU A 319 8.89 -19.41 -3.70
C LEU A 319 9.79 -18.16 -3.68
N TRP A 320 11.02 -18.20 -4.23
CA TRP A 320 11.97 -17.08 -4.18
C TRP A 320 13.06 -17.12 -5.28
N ASP A 321 12.68 -17.26 -6.55
CA ASP A 321 13.59 -17.13 -7.71
C ASP A 321 14.47 -15.85 -7.66
N GLU A 322 13.95 -14.80 -7.04
CA GLU A 322 14.66 -13.56 -6.74
C GLU A 322 14.60 -13.26 -5.24
N PRO A 323 15.54 -12.44 -4.71
CA PRO A 323 15.45 -11.98 -3.34
C PRO A 323 14.09 -11.33 -3.06
N LEU A 324 13.52 -11.65 -1.90
CA LEU A 324 12.16 -11.20 -1.54
C LEU A 324 12.08 -9.67 -1.50
N PRO A 325 10.97 -9.05 -1.91
CA PRO A 325 10.82 -7.61 -1.81
C PRO A 325 10.67 -7.19 -0.33
N ARG A 326 11.20 -6.01 0.03
CA ARG A 326 10.99 -5.39 1.35
C ARG A 326 9.51 -5.14 1.66
N LEU A 327 8.69 -4.95 0.63
CA LEU A 327 7.23 -4.88 0.74
C LEU A 327 6.60 -5.95 -0.16
N SER A 328 5.87 -6.89 0.42
CA SER A 328 5.09 -7.87 -0.35
C SER A 328 3.62 -7.48 -0.38
N ALA A 329 3.01 -7.43 -1.56
CA ALA A 329 1.56 -7.34 -1.71
C ALA A 329 0.99 -8.75 -1.92
N LEU A 330 -0.08 -9.08 -1.20
CA LEU A 330 -0.71 -10.39 -1.18
C LEU A 330 -2.17 -10.25 -1.57
N LEU A 331 -2.63 -11.10 -2.48
CA LEU A 331 -4.05 -11.29 -2.72
C LEU A 331 -4.63 -12.18 -1.61
N LEU A 332 -5.66 -11.69 -0.93
CA LEU A 332 -6.33 -12.46 0.11
C LEU A 332 -7.58 -13.16 -0.41
N ASP A 333 -8.39 -12.42 -1.16
CA ASP A 333 -9.61 -12.89 -1.80
C ASP A 333 -9.96 -11.98 -2.99
N SER A 334 -10.68 -12.53 -3.95
CA SER A 334 -11.29 -11.75 -5.04
C SER A 334 -12.60 -12.39 -5.48
N ARG A 335 -13.64 -11.59 -5.63
CA ARG A 335 -14.96 -12.07 -6.05
C ARG A 335 -15.61 -11.16 -7.08
N VAL A 336 -16.13 -11.77 -8.13
CA VAL A 336 -16.96 -11.07 -9.13
C VAL A 336 -18.41 -11.08 -8.65
N ILE A 337 -18.97 -9.89 -8.52
CA ILE A 337 -20.37 -9.63 -8.14
C ILE A 337 -21.10 -9.17 -9.41
N PRO A 338 -21.94 -10.01 -10.02
CA PRO A 338 -22.70 -9.61 -11.20
C PRO A 338 -23.71 -8.51 -10.84
N ARG A 339 -23.81 -7.47 -11.68
CA ARG A 339 -24.86 -6.44 -11.63
C ARG A 339 -25.58 -6.44 -12.98
N GLU A 340 -26.79 -5.86 -13.01
CA GLU A 340 -27.63 -5.82 -14.23
C GLU A 340 -26.92 -5.26 -15.46
N THR A 341 -26.00 -4.31 -15.27
CA THR A 341 -25.33 -3.59 -16.36
C THR A 341 -23.82 -3.86 -16.47
N HIS A 342 -23.20 -4.48 -15.48
CA HIS A 342 -21.75 -4.71 -15.44
C HIS A 342 -21.35 -5.71 -14.36
N ASN A 343 -20.14 -6.25 -14.45
CA ASN A 343 -19.51 -6.98 -13.36
C ASN A 343 -18.79 -6.03 -12.41
N ARG A 344 -18.98 -6.24 -11.10
CA ARG A 344 -18.26 -5.53 -10.04
C ARG A 344 -17.31 -6.49 -9.37
N LEU A 345 -16.03 -6.18 -9.38
CA LEU A 345 -14.99 -6.98 -8.76
C LEU A 345 -14.64 -6.39 -7.40
N GLU A 346 -14.72 -7.22 -6.37
CA GLU A 346 -14.23 -6.92 -5.02
C GLU A 346 -12.93 -7.69 -4.79
N VAL A 347 -11.94 -7.01 -4.21
CA VAL A 347 -10.59 -7.52 -3.98
C VAL A 347 -10.16 -7.18 -2.56
N ASP A 348 -9.75 -8.20 -1.82
CA ASP A 348 -9.06 -8.08 -0.53
C ASP A 348 -7.56 -8.20 -0.75
N VAL A 349 -6.82 -7.17 -0.37
CA VAL A 349 -5.36 -7.10 -0.53
C VAL A 349 -4.71 -6.86 0.82
N ALA A 350 -3.64 -7.59 1.11
CA ALA A 350 -2.73 -7.24 2.20
C ALA A 350 -1.39 -6.78 1.65
N VAL A 351 -0.68 -6.03 2.46
CA VAL A 351 0.77 -5.84 2.30
C VAL A 351 1.48 -6.23 3.58
N VAL A 352 2.69 -6.73 3.46
CA VAL A 352 3.57 -7.13 4.56
C VAL A 352 4.88 -6.39 4.42
N ASN A 353 5.30 -5.69 5.48
CA ASN A 353 6.64 -5.13 5.55
C ASN A 353 7.60 -6.25 5.96
N ASN A 354 8.38 -6.73 4.99
CA ASN A 354 9.41 -7.73 5.23
C ASN A 354 10.74 -7.11 5.68
N GLY A 355 10.88 -5.78 5.62
CA GLY A 355 12.10 -5.07 5.98
C GLY A 355 12.25 -4.83 7.49
N ASP A 356 13.47 -4.57 7.92
CA ASP A 356 13.82 -4.18 9.30
C ASP A 356 13.48 -2.73 9.66
N GLU A 357 13.21 -1.90 8.65
CA GLU A 357 12.83 -0.49 8.83
C GLU A 357 11.30 -0.29 8.78
N PRO A 358 10.74 0.58 9.64
CA PRO A 358 9.33 0.93 9.57
C PRO A 358 9.02 1.77 8.32
N ILE A 359 7.91 1.45 7.65
CA ILE A 359 7.45 2.23 6.48
C ILE A 359 6.51 3.34 6.97
N SER A 360 6.97 4.58 6.92
CA SER A 360 6.25 5.74 7.45
C SER A 360 4.93 6.02 6.76
N GLU A 361 4.81 5.76 5.46
CA GLU A 361 3.53 5.84 4.74
C GLU A 361 3.54 4.90 3.54
N LEU A 362 2.36 4.41 3.18
CA LEU A 362 2.20 3.47 2.07
C LEU A 362 0.98 3.82 1.22
N THR A 363 1.16 3.87 -0.10
CA THR A 363 0.06 3.93 -1.07
C THR A 363 0.24 2.82 -2.09
N LEU A 364 -0.70 1.90 -2.19
CA LEU A 364 -0.78 0.94 -3.31
C LEU A 364 -1.96 1.28 -4.20
N HIS A 365 -1.88 0.90 -5.48
CA HIS A 365 -2.93 1.14 -6.44
C HIS A 365 -3.52 -0.19 -6.93
N VAL A 366 -4.83 -0.33 -6.86
CA VAL A 366 -5.55 -1.46 -7.47
C VAL A 366 -6.20 -0.96 -8.75
N VAL A 367 -5.70 -1.42 -9.88
CA VAL A 367 -6.20 -1.09 -11.22
C VAL A 367 -7.16 -2.19 -11.65
N PHE A 368 -8.41 -1.83 -11.87
CA PHE A 368 -9.46 -2.70 -12.38
C PHE A 368 -9.57 -2.54 -13.89
N SER A 369 -9.83 -3.65 -14.56
CA SER A 369 -10.01 -3.73 -16.00
C SER A 369 -11.18 -4.63 -16.36
N GLU A 370 -11.70 -4.46 -17.56
CA GLU A 370 -12.73 -5.30 -18.18
C GLU A 370 -12.19 -5.81 -19.52
N LYS A 371 -12.38 -7.10 -19.79
CA LYS A 371 -11.93 -7.69 -21.05
C LYS A 371 -12.86 -7.25 -22.18
N ARG A 372 -12.30 -6.60 -23.20
CA ARG A 372 -13.02 -6.17 -24.41
C ARG A 372 -12.34 -6.77 -25.63
N GLY A 373 -12.87 -7.91 -26.08
CA GLY A 373 -12.22 -8.74 -27.09
C GLY A 373 -10.92 -9.37 -26.54
N THR A 374 -9.78 -9.01 -27.13
CA THR A 374 -8.45 -9.51 -26.72
C THR A 374 -7.68 -8.55 -25.80
N GLN A 375 -8.20 -7.33 -25.56
CA GLN A 375 -7.54 -6.33 -24.73
C GLN A 375 -8.27 -6.14 -23.40
N ASN A 376 -7.51 -5.86 -22.35
CA ASN A 376 -8.05 -5.45 -21.06
C ASN A 376 -8.16 -3.92 -21.05
N GLU A 377 -9.38 -3.40 -21.08
CA GLU A 377 -9.64 -1.97 -21.00
C GLU A 377 -9.68 -1.56 -19.53
N ARG A 378 -8.86 -0.59 -19.15
CA ARG A 378 -8.80 -0.09 -17.77
C ARG A 378 -10.10 0.67 -17.42
N THR A 379 -10.80 0.21 -16.39
CA THR A 379 -12.09 0.79 -15.97
C THR A 379 -11.94 1.76 -14.82
N LYS A 380 -11.17 1.39 -13.78
CA LYS A 380 -11.02 2.18 -12.55
C LYS A 380 -9.68 1.92 -11.90
N GLU A 381 -9.18 2.92 -11.18
CA GLU A 381 -8.04 2.78 -10.28
C GLU A 381 -8.45 3.22 -8.88
N ARG A 382 -8.05 2.43 -7.88
CA ARG A 382 -8.32 2.67 -6.46
C ARG A 382 -6.99 2.79 -5.71
N PRO A 383 -6.63 4.00 -5.24
CA PRO A 383 -5.50 4.15 -4.33
C PRO A 383 -5.91 3.69 -2.92
N LEU A 384 -5.10 2.85 -2.31
CA LEU A 384 -5.25 2.37 -0.95
C LEU A 384 -4.11 2.94 -0.12
N TYR A 385 -4.46 3.82 0.81
CA TYR A 385 -3.50 4.57 1.63
C TYR A 385 -3.44 4.01 3.05
N PHE A 386 -2.25 4.03 3.62
CA PHE A 386 -1.98 3.80 5.03
C PHE A 386 -1.00 4.85 5.55
N GLU A 387 -1.42 5.54 6.62
CA GLU A 387 -0.72 6.67 7.22
C GLU A 387 0.54 6.27 8.01
N GLY A 388 0.67 4.98 8.40
CA GLY A 388 1.88 4.46 9.03
C GLY A 388 1.99 4.65 10.55
N PRO A 389 3.13 4.22 11.13
CA PRO A 389 4.16 3.42 10.48
C PRO A 389 3.76 1.94 10.34
N LEU A 390 4.07 1.32 9.20
CA LEU A 390 3.98 -0.14 9.06
C LEU A 390 5.27 -0.74 9.60
N GLY A 391 5.22 -1.23 10.84
CA GLY A 391 6.38 -1.81 11.52
C GLY A 391 6.94 -3.06 10.82
N PRO A 392 8.20 -3.42 11.11
CA PRO A 392 8.83 -4.65 10.62
C PRO A 392 8.01 -5.91 10.92
N GLY A 393 7.84 -6.78 9.93
CA GLY A 393 7.07 -8.02 10.04
C GLY A 393 5.57 -7.81 10.32
N LYS A 394 5.06 -6.60 10.15
CA LYS A 394 3.63 -6.30 10.29
C LYS A 394 2.94 -6.27 8.94
N ALA A 395 1.64 -6.56 8.97
CA ALA A 395 0.79 -6.57 7.80
C ALA A 395 -0.43 -5.67 8.00
N ILE A 396 -0.90 -5.10 6.90
CA ILE A 396 -2.15 -4.32 6.84
C ILE A 396 -2.98 -4.80 5.66
N LYS A 397 -4.31 -4.67 5.79
CA LYS A 397 -5.28 -5.16 4.81
C LYS A 397 -6.21 -4.03 4.39
N TRP A 398 -6.61 -4.06 3.13
CA TRP A 398 -7.74 -3.31 2.60
C TRP A 398 -8.71 -4.23 1.86
N THR A 399 -9.95 -3.76 1.78
CA THR A 399 -10.97 -4.28 0.87
C THR A 399 -11.35 -3.15 -0.07
N THR A 400 -11.37 -3.43 -1.37
CA THR A 400 -11.76 -2.44 -2.38
C THR A 400 -12.55 -3.07 -3.51
N GLU A 401 -13.40 -2.28 -4.15
CA GLU A 401 -14.24 -2.74 -5.24
C GLU A 401 -14.44 -1.68 -6.32
N ALA A 402 -14.54 -2.14 -7.56
CA ALA A 402 -14.89 -1.33 -8.71
C ALA A 402 -15.47 -2.20 -9.84
N ARG A 403 -15.98 -1.55 -10.89
CA ARG A 403 -16.36 -2.24 -12.12
C ARG A 403 -15.14 -2.90 -12.76
N GLY A 404 -15.26 -4.15 -13.17
CA GLY A 404 -14.22 -4.91 -13.86
C GLY A 404 -14.41 -6.41 -13.70
N ASP A 405 -13.66 -7.18 -14.49
CA ASP A 405 -13.53 -8.64 -14.41
C ASP A 405 -12.13 -9.09 -13.98
N SER A 406 -11.16 -8.17 -14.03
CA SER A 406 -9.76 -8.40 -13.74
C SER A 406 -9.17 -7.21 -13.01
N PHE A 407 -8.04 -7.44 -12.33
CA PHE A 407 -7.33 -6.40 -11.59
C PHE A 407 -5.83 -6.61 -11.62
N ARG A 408 -5.09 -5.55 -11.28
CA ARG A 408 -3.66 -5.59 -11.02
C ARG A 408 -3.34 -4.75 -9.78
N ILE A 409 -2.51 -5.30 -8.91
CA ILE A 409 -1.98 -4.59 -7.74
C ILE A 409 -0.66 -3.95 -8.14
N LEU A 410 -0.55 -2.64 -7.96
CA LEU A 410 0.67 -1.86 -8.15
C LEU A 410 1.12 -1.38 -6.76
N ALA A 411 2.03 -2.13 -6.15
CA ALA A 411 2.67 -1.75 -4.91
C ALA A 411 3.93 -0.90 -5.20
N PRO A 412 4.25 0.08 -4.35
CA PRO A 412 5.51 0.82 -4.45
C PRO A 412 6.68 -0.11 -4.15
N ASP A 413 7.78 0.09 -4.87
CA ASP A 413 9.00 -0.68 -4.70
C ASP A 413 9.87 -0.05 -3.61
N PHE A 414 10.09 -0.82 -2.53
CA PHE A 414 10.99 -0.45 -1.44
C PHE A 414 12.36 -1.15 -1.55
N GLY A 415 12.63 -1.81 -2.67
CA GLY A 415 13.81 -2.64 -2.87
C GLY A 415 13.59 -4.07 -2.40
N LYS A 416 14.67 -4.87 -2.48
CA LYS A 416 14.68 -6.29 -2.13
C LYS A 416 15.50 -6.51 -0.85
N LEU A 417 15.21 -7.59 -0.15
CA LEU A 417 16.06 -8.14 0.90
C LEU A 417 17.37 -8.61 0.27
N GLY A 418 18.44 -8.63 1.07
CA GLY A 418 19.69 -9.25 0.65
C GLY A 418 19.52 -10.76 0.47
N GLN A 419 20.46 -11.38 -0.26
CA GLN A 419 20.38 -12.80 -0.60
C GLN A 419 20.33 -13.71 0.62
N ASN A 420 20.82 -13.31 1.79
CA ASN A 420 20.74 -14.09 3.03
C ASN A 420 19.75 -13.50 4.04
N GLY A 421 18.85 -12.62 3.59
CA GLY A 421 17.91 -11.93 4.46
C GLY A 421 18.46 -10.65 5.09
N GLU A 422 19.54 -10.07 4.54
CA GLU A 422 20.02 -8.77 5.00
C GLU A 422 18.93 -7.69 4.83
N GLY A 423 18.72 -6.89 5.87
CA GLY A 423 17.65 -5.88 5.90
C GLY A 423 16.25 -6.45 6.08
N ALA A 424 16.11 -7.71 6.50
CA ALA A 424 14.82 -8.32 6.82
C ALA A 424 14.37 -8.02 8.25
N ALA A 425 13.07 -7.95 8.47
CA ALA A 425 12.48 -7.94 9.80
C ALA A 425 12.93 -9.16 10.60
N SER A 426 12.87 -9.07 11.93
CA SER A 426 13.28 -10.18 12.79
C SER A 426 12.44 -11.42 12.52
N ARG A 427 13.07 -12.59 12.71
CA ARG A 427 12.41 -13.89 12.65
C ARG A 427 11.20 -13.96 13.60
N GLU A 428 11.33 -13.36 14.78
CA GLU A 428 10.28 -13.23 15.79
C GLU A 428 9.06 -12.45 15.25
N ALA A 429 9.28 -11.37 14.49
CA ALA A 429 8.19 -10.59 13.93
C ALA A 429 7.35 -11.41 12.93
N PHE A 430 7.98 -12.28 12.13
CA PHE A 430 7.25 -13.20 11.25
C PHE A 430 6.60 -14.35 12.01
N HIS A 431 7.20 -14.82 13.10
CA HIS A 431 6.57 -15.81 13.96
C HIS A 431 5.27 -15.24 14.59
N GLU A 432 5.27 -13.99 15.06
CA GLU A 432 4.04 -13.30 15.51
C GLU A 432 3.01 -13.17 14.37
N LEU A 433 3.47 -13.00 13.12
CA LEU A 433 2.59 -12.87 11.97
C LEU A 433 1.84 -14.19 11.65
N LEU A 434 2.27 -15.32 12.20
CA LEU A 434 1.55 -16.60 12.12
C LEU A 434 0.22 -16.59 12.90
N ASP A 435 0.03 -15.66 13.83
CA ASP A 435 -1.24 -15.48 14.54
C ASP A 435 -2.23 -14.60 13.77
N ALA A 436 -1.86 -14.13 12.57
CA ALA A 436 -2.74 -13.33 11.73
C ALA A 436 -4.03 -14.09 11.35
N ARG A 437 -5.17 -13.39 11.40
CA ARG A 437 -6.48 -13.98 11.06
C ARG A 437 -6.55 -14.48 9.61
N ASN A 438 -5.80 -13.87 8.68
CA ASN A 438 -5.83 -14.19 7.26
C ASN A 438 -4.82 -15.31 6.92
N ARG A 439 -5.29 -16.38 6.27
CA ARG A 439 -4.44 -17.52 5.86
C ARG A 439 -3.30 -17.14 4.91
N PRO A 440 -3.51 -16.34 3.84
CA PRO A 440 -2.41 -15.96 2.94
C PRO A 440 -1.28 -15.20 3.63
N VAL A 441 -1.61 -14.39 4.65
CA VAL A 441 -0.61 -13.69 5.46
C VAL A 441 0.24 -14.69 6.28
N ARG A 442 -0.39 -15.73 6.84
CA ARG A 442 0.33 -16.80 7.55
C ARG A 442 1.20 -17.64 6.63
N LEU A 443 0.71 -17.98 5.43
CA LEU A 443 1.50 -18.67 4.40
C LEU A 443 2.71 -17.84 3.98
N HIS A 444 2.53 -16.54 3.80
CA HIS A 444 3.63 -15.61 3.52
C HIS A 444 4.62 -15.54 4.69
N ALA A 445 4.15 -15.48 5.94
CA ALA A 445 5.02 -15.47 7.10
C ALA A 445 5.93 -16.72 7.15
N VAL A 446 5.37 -17.92 6.96
CA VAL A 446 6.17 -19.15 6.91
C VAL A 446 7.14 -19.15 5.72
N ARG A 447 6.73 -18.63 4.56
CA ARG A 447 7.64 -18.47 3.40
C ARG A 447 8.84 -17.58 3.76
N VAL A 448 8.60 -16.43 4.39
CA VAL A 448 9.71 -15.53 4.76
C VAL A 448 10.58 -16.17 5.84
N MET A 449 10.00 -16.82 6.84
CA MET A 449 10.76 -17.58 7.85
C MET A 449 11.65 -18.66 7.20
N SER A 450 11.13 -19.37 6.19
CA SER A 450 11.88 -20.36 5.42
C SER A 450 13.03 -19.72 4.64
N TYR A 451 12.77 -18.57 4.00
CA TYR A 451 13.78 -17.78 3.29
C TYR A 451 14.91 -17.29 4.21
N LEU A 452 14.58 -16.97 5.46
CA LEU A 452 15.54 -16.55 6.49
C LEU A 452 16.23 -17.71 7.21
N GLY A 453 15.92 -18.96 6.86
CA GLY A 453 16.47 -20.15 7.51
C GLY A 453 16.06 -20.28 8.99
N ASP A 454 14.86 -19.82 9.36
CA ASP A 454 14.34 -20.01 10.72
C ASP A 454 14.05 -21.51 10.97
N PRO A 455 14.63 -22.15 12.00
CA PRO A 455 14.42 -23.57 12.29
C PRO A 455 12.96 -23.91 12.62
N ARG A 456 12.15 -22.94 13.05
CA ARG A 456 10.72 -23.13 13.36
C ARG A 456 9.86 -23.25 12.10
N ALA A 457 10.34 -22.76 10.96
CA ALA A 457 9.54 -22.65 9.73
C ALA A 457 8.93 -23.98 9.30
N HIS A 458 9.67 -25.08 9.41
CA HIS A 458 9.20 -26.42 9.05
C HIS A 458 8.01 -26.87 9.91
N ALA A 459 8.12 -26.74 11.23
CA ALA A 459 7.06 -27.12 12.16
C ALA A 459 5.79 -26.26 11.97
N GLU A 460 5.96 -24.97 11.71
CA GLU A 460 4.83 -24.06 11.45
C GLU A 460 4.17 -24.35 10.09
N ALA A 461 4.94 -24.73 9.07
CA ALA A 461 4.41 -25.19 7.80
C ALA A 461 3.56 -26.46 7.96
N LEU A 462 4.01 -27.42 8.78
CA LEU A 462 3.25 -28.63 9.11
C LEU A 462 1.92 -28.29 9.81
N LYS A 463 1.94 -27.41 10.83
CA LYS A 463 0.70 -26.95 11.49
C LYS A 463 -0.29 -26.32 10.51
N LEU A 464 0.19 -25.53 9.54
CA LEU A 464 -0.67 -24.94 8.52
C LEU A 464 -1.26 -25.99 7.57
N LYS A 465 -0.48 -27.04 7.24
CA LYS A 465 -0.89 -28.20 6.42
C LYS A 465 -1.95 -29.03 7.13
N ASP A 466 -1.79 -29.30 8.42
CA ASP A 466 -2.73 -30.11 9.23
C ASP A 466 -4.12 -29.48 9.36
N ALA A 467 -4.22 -28.15 9.22
CA ALA A 467 -5.51 -27.46 9.11
C ALA A 467 -6.27 -27.74 7.78
N TYR A 468 -5.71 -28.59 6.91
CA TYR A 468 -6.32 -29.28 5.76
C TYR A 468 -7.14 -28.39 4.82
N ARG A 469 -6.46 -27.48 4.11
CA ARG A 469 -7.05 -26.71 3.00
C ARG A 469 -6.40 -27.09 1.68
N ALA A 470 -7.13 -27.84 0.84
CA ALA A 470 -6.61 -28.38 -0.42
C ALA A 470 -5.93 -27.33 -1.32
N ARG A 471 -6.48 -26.11 -1.39
CA ARG A 471 -5.90 -25.01 -2.19
C ARG A 471 -4.52 -24.55 -1.74
N GLU A 472 -4.13 -24.85 -0.50
CA GLU A 472 -2.85 -24.44 0.08
C GLU A 472 -1.76 -25.51 -0.05
N ALA A 473 -2.15 -26.75 -0.34
CA ALA A 473 -1.23 -27.89 -0.42
C ALA A 473 -0.07 -27.65 -1.41
N PRO A 474 -0.26 -27.07 -2.60
CA PRO A 474 0.84 -26.81 -3.52
C PRO A 474 1.85 -25.78 -2.98
N PHE A 475 1.39 -24.76 -2.25
CA PHE A 475 2.26 -23.77 -1.63
C PHE A 475 3.04 -24.40 -0.47
N LEU A 476 2.34 -25.10 0.42
CA LEU A 476 2.93 -25.73 1.61
C LEU A 476 3.89 -26.88 1.24
N ARG A 477 3.63 -27.62 0.16
CA ARG A 477 4.57 -28.63 -0.38
C ARG A 477 5.93 -28.01 -0.68
N ARG A 478 5.95 -26.84 -1.33
CA ARG A 478 7.19 -26.13 -1.68
C ARG A 478 7.91 -25.58 -0.45
N VAL A 479 7.17 -25.08 0.52
CA VAL A 479 7.73 -24.64 1.81
C VAL A 479 8.36 -25.81 2.57
N LEU A 480 7.67 -26.95 2.64
CA LEU A 480 8.14 -28.14 3.32
C LEU A 480 9.37 -28.75 2.64
N ALA A 481 9.38 -28.79 1.30
CA ALA A 481 10.56 -29.21 0.53
C ALA A 481 11.76 -28.28 0.78
N ALA A 482 11.55 -26.96 0.82
CA ALA A 482 12.62 -25.99 1.05
C ALA A 482 13.17 -26.01 2.49
N THR A 483 12.36 -26.45 3.46
CA THR A 483 12.73 -26.50 4.90
C THR A 483 13.08 -27.90 5.38
N GLY A 484 12.95 -28.91 4.51
CA GLY A 484 13.23 -30.31 4.82
C GLY A 484 14.70 -30.57 5.17
N GLU A 485 14.95 -31.79 5.61
CA GLU A 485 16.30 -32.29 5.92
C GLU A 485 17.15 -32.46 4.67
N LEU A 486 16.55 -32.89 3.56
CA LEU A 486 17.17 -32.93 2.24
C LEU A 486 16.72 -31.71 1.45
N ARG A 487 17.69 -30.87 1.08
CA ARG A 487 17.47 -29.60 0.38
C ARG A 487 18.09 -29.62 -1.00
N VAL A 488 17.50 -28.85 -1.88
CA VAL A 488 17.90 -28.67 -3.27
C VAL A 488 18.37 -27.23 -3.42
N CYS A 489 19.56 -27.00 -3.96
CA CYS A 489 20.05 -25.66 -4.33
C CYS A 489 20.94 -25.72 -5.59
N ASP A 490 21.43 -24.58 -6.06
CA ASP A 490 22.25 -24.44 -7.27
C ASP A 490 21.60 -25.09 -8.52
N LEU A 491 20.31 -24.81 -8.72
CA LEU A 491 19.55 -25.34 -9.86
C LEU A 491 20.08 -24.77 -11.19
N GLU A 492 20.63 -25.65 -12.02
CA GLU A 492 21.10 -25.35 -13.37
C GLU A 492 20.25 -26.09 -14.41
N VAL A 493 19.49 -25.36 -15.22
CA VAL A 493 18.73 -25.94 -16.34
C VAL A 493 19.49 -25.70 -17.64
N LYS A 494 19.88 -26.79 -18.31
CA LYS A 494 20.46 -26.76 -19.67
C LYS A 494 19.43 -27.33 -20.64
N THR A 495 19.07 -26.58 -21.67
CA THR A 495 18.07 -26.99 -22.67
C THR A 495 18.69 -27.50 -23.98
N ALA A 496 19.98 -27.28 -24.20
CA ALA A 496 20.74 -27.75 -25.37
C ALA A 496 22.26 -27.78 -25.07
N PRO A 497 23.07 -28.60 -25.78
CA PRO A 497 22.69 -29.57 -26.83
C PRO A 497 22.08 -30.87 -26.28
N GLU A 498 22.47 -31.29 -25.07
CA GLU A 498 21.84 -32.39 -24.32
C GLU A 498 21.13 -31.79 -23.11
N PRO A 499 19.79 -31.83 -23.07
CA PRO A 499 19.06 -31.18 -22.00
C PRO A 499 19.24 -31.92 -20.68
N SER A 500 19.58 -31.18 -19.64
CA SER A 500 19.84 -31.72 -18.31
C SER A 500 19.51 -30.69 -17.23
N VAL A 501 19.15 -31.20 -16.06
CA VAL A 501 18.93 -30.43 -14.85
C VAL A 501 20.01 -30.81 -13.85
N GLY A 502 20.90 -29.87 -13.55
CA GLY A 502 21.95 -30.02 -12.56
C GLY A 502 21.53 -29.39 -11.23
N VAL A 503 21.84 -30.05 -10.12
CA VAL A 503 21.40 -29.58 -8.81
C VAL A 503 22.29 -30.07 -7.67
N CYS A 504 22.45 -29.26 -6.64
CA CYS A 504 23.03 -29.67 -5.37
C CYS A 504 21.96 -30.27 -4.46
N VAL A 505 22.16 -31.51 -4.01
CA VAL A 505 21.37 -32.15 -2.97
C VAL A 505 22.15 -32.13 -1.67
N HIS A 506 21.63 -31.44 -0.66
CA HIS A 506 22.31 -31.18 0.61
C HIS A 506 21.52 -31.75 1.79
N ASN A 507 22.22 -32.43 2.70
CA ASN A 507 21.67 -32.95 3.94
C ASN A 507 21.89 -31.96 5.08
N ALA A 508 20.85 -31.23 5.46
CA ALA A 508 20.84 -30.26 6.55
C ALA A 508 20.57 -30.90 7.94
N SER A 509 20.46 -32.23 8.02
CA SER A 509 20.22 -32.94 9.30
C SER A 509 21.53 -33.33 10.00
N SER A 510 21.40 -33.76 11.26
CA SER A 510 22.51 -34.32 12.05
C SER A 510 22.81 -35.79 11.77
N GLU A 511 22.05 -36.45 10.88
CA GLU A 511 22.15 -37.87 10.60
C GLU A 511 22.58 -38.13 9.16
N THR A 512 23.27 -39.25 8.93
CA THR A 512 23.57 -39.68 7.56
C THR A 512 22.30 -40.12 6.85
N LYS A 513 22.03 -39.58 5.67
CA LYS A 513 20.90 -39.95 4.82
C LYS A 513 21.34 -40.91 3.71
N THR A 514 20.54 -41.93 3.48
CA THR A 514 20.72 -42.98 2.46
C THR A 514 19.48 -43.09 1.58
N ASP A 515 19.58 -43.84 0.49
CA ASP A 515 18.48 -44.05 -0.46
C ASP A 515 17.93 -42.72 -0.98
N LEU A 516 18.83 -41.87 -1.46
CA LEU A 516 18.52 -40.49 -1.86
C LEU A 516 17.85 -40.49 -3.25
N GLY A 517 16.95 -39.55 -3.47
CA GLY A 517 16.34 -39.33 -4.77
C GLY A 517 16.07 -37.86 -5.07
N ILE A 518 15.85 -37.56 -6.34
CA ILE A 518 15.29 -36.30 -6.79
C ILE A 518 14.11 -36.51 -7.73
N VAL A 519 13.18 -35.58 -7.68
CA VAL A 519 12.08 -35.42 -8.65
C VAL A 519 12.28 -34.09 -9.36
N VAL A 520 12.29 -34.14 -10.69
CA VAL A 520 12.43 -32.98 -11.58
C VAL A 520 11.10 -32.78 -12.30
N GLY A 521 10.44 -31.65 -12.02
CA GLY A 521 9.14 -31.30 -12.58
C GLY A 521 9.21 -30.11 -13.54
N GLU A 522 8.48 -30.18 -14.65
CA GLU A 522 8.20 -29.04 -15.53
C GLU A 522 6.81 -28.47 -15.23
N LEU A 523 6.76 -27.20 -14.90
CA LEU A 523 5.54 -26.45 -14.65
C LEU A 523 5.14 -25.65 -15.90
N ASP A 524 3.86 -25.67 -16.24
CA ASP A 524 3.27 -24.90 -17.34
C ASP A 524 3.46 -23.38 -17.21
N GLN A 525 3.60 -22.90 -15.97
CA GLN A 525 3.86 -21.50 -15.66
C GLN A 525 4.69 -21.33 -14.38
N LYS A 526 5.27 -20.14 -14.20
CA LYS A 526 5.90 -19.76 -12.93
C LYS A 526 4.88 -19.72 -11.79
N PHE A 527 5.32 -20.18 -10.63
CA PHE A 527 4.57 -20.02 -9.39
C PHE A 527 4.52 -18.53 -9.01
N ASP A 528 3.36 -17.99 -8.60
CA ASP A 528 3.23 -16.63 -8.09
C ASP A 528 3.07 -16.66 -6.56
N PRO A 529 4.13 -16.39 -5.78
CA PRO A 529 4.05 -16.40 -4.33
C PRO A 529 3.18 -15.27 -3.73
N ALA A 530 2.85 -14.23 -4.50
CA ALA A 530 1.95 -13.16 -4.07
C ALA A 530 0.48 -13.62 -4.02
N GLN A 531 0.18 -14.75 -4.64
CA GLN A 531 -1.16 -15.34 -4.70
C GLN A 531 -1.12 -16.80 -4.22
N PRO A 532 -0.85 -17.04 -2.93
CA PRO A 532 -0.63 -18.39 -2.41
C PRO A 532 -1.86 -19.32 -2.48
N LEU A 533 -3.05 -18.75 -2.77
CA LEU A 533 -4.31 -19.47 -2.93
C LEU A 533 -4.81 -19.52 -4.38
N ALA A 534 -4.07 -18.96 -5.34
CA ALA A 534 -4.41 -19.07 -6.75
C ALA A 534 -4.29 -20.53 -7.22
N ASN A 535 -4.88 -20.82 -8.38
CA ASN A 535 -4.70 -22.14 -8.99
C ASN A 535 -3.19 -22.39 -9.19
N PRO A 536 -2.65 -23.50 -8.68
CA PRO A 536 -1.24 -23.79 -8.80
C PRO A 536 -0.87 -24.01 -10.27
N PRO A 537 0.40 -23.77 -10.65
CA PRO A 537 0.93 -24.27 -11.92
C PRO A 537 0.70 -25.77 -12.05
N GLN A 538 0.31 -26.22 -13.24
CA GLN A 538 0.16 -27.62 -13.56
C GLN A 538 1.51 -28.24 -13.89
N LEU A 539 1.70 -29.48 -13.45
CA LEU A 539 2.87 -30.26 -13.78
C LEU A 539 2.67 -30.89 -15.16
N GLU A 540 3.42 -30.43 -16.16
CA GLU A 540 3.34 -30.98 -17.52
C GLU A 540 4.13 -32.28 -17.65
N ALA A 541 5.25 -32.40 -16.93
CA ALA A 541 6.10 -33.56 -16.95
C ALA A 541 6.86 -33.72 -15.63
N GLU A 542 7.15 -34.97 -15.27
CA GLU A 542 7.89 -35.31 -14.05
C GLU A 542 8.86 -36.46 -14.32
N TYR A 543 10.09 -36.33 -13.80
CA TYR A 543 11.13 -37.34 -13.90
C TYR A 543 11.79 -37.59 -12.56
N LYS A 544 11.83 -38.86 -12.15
CA LYS A 544 12.37 -39.29 -10.86
C LYS A 544 13.68 -40.05 -11.04
N TRP A 545 14.67 -39.70 -10.23
CA TRP A 545 16.01 -40.28 -10.28
C TRP A 545 16.50 -40.70 -8.89
N LYS A 546 17.15 -41.87 -8.81
CA LYS A 546 17.85 -42.32 -7.61
C LYS A 546 19.27 -41.76 -7.59
N ILE A 547 19.77 -41.36 -6.44
CA ILE A 547 21.14 -40.87 -6.27
C ILE A 547 21.96 -41.91 -5.53
N SER A 548 23.11 -42.28 -6.11
CA SER A 548 23.99 -43.28 -5.54
C SER A 548 24.74 -42.78 -4.29
N GLY A 549 24.90 -43.68 -3.31
CA GLY A 549 25.64 -43.44 -2.07
C GLY A 549 24.81 -42.80 -0.95
N SER A 550 25.53 -42.22 0.01
CA SER A 550 24.96 -41.53 1.17
C SER A 550 25.44 -40.09 1.27
N LEU A 551 24.72 -39.28 2.04
CA LEU A 551 25.12 -37.94 2.46
C LEU A 551 25.30 -37.92 3.97
N GLY A 552 26.50 -37.54 4.43
CA GLY A 552 26.73 -37.31 5.86
C GLY A 552 26.02 -36.04 6.34
N PRO A 553 26.05 -35.76 7.66
CA PRO A 553 25.50 -34.52 8.22
C PRO A 553 26.14 -33.29 7.60
N ASP A 554 25.33 -32.26 7.33
CA ASP A 554 25.76 -30.96 6.77
C ASP A 554 26.64 -31.08 5.51
N SER A 555 26.30 -32.03 4.65
CA SER A 555 27.07 -32.32 3.43
C SER A 555 26.17 -32.39 2.21
N GLY A 556 26.67 -31.95 1.05
CA GLY A 556 25.93 -31.97 -0.20
C GLY A 556 26.71 -32.56 -1.36
N LYS A 557 25.97 -33.08 -2.33
CA LYS A 557 26.47 -33.65 -3.58
C LYS A 557 25.72 -33.06 -4.77
N TYR A 558 26.47 -32.64 -5.76
CA TYR A 558 25.93 -32.15 -7.02
C TYR A 558 25.68 -33.33 -7.96
N VAL A 559 24.49 -33.38 -8.55
CA VAL A 559 24.07 -34.39 -9.52
C VAL A 559 23.50 -33.72 -10.76
N ARG A 560 23.56 -34.43 -11.89
CA ARG A 560 23.01 -33.96 -13.16
C ARG A 560 22.05 -35.00 -13.72
N ALA A 561 20.76 -34.65 -13.72
CA ALA A 561 19.70 -35.48 -14.26
C ALA A 561 19.52 -35.19 -15.76
N PRO A 562 19.64 -36.19 -16.65
CA PRO A 562 19.25 -36.01 -18.04
C PRO A 562 17.72 -35.89 -18.14
N VAL A 563 17.23 -34.99 -18.98
CA VAL A 563 15.79 -34.79 -19.24
C VAL A 563 15.54 -34.91 -20.75
N PRO A 564 14.32 -35.24 -21.20
CA PRO A 564 14.09 -35.45 -22.63
C PRO A 564 14.22 -34.15 -23.45
N PRO A 565 14.47 -34.26 -24.77
CA PRO A 565 14.44 -33.13 -25.68
C PRO A 565 13.13 -32.34 -25.59
N GLY A 566 13.23 -31.02 -25.50
CA GLY A 566 12.07 -30.13 -25.39
C GLY A 566 11.62 -29.84 -23.95
N PHE A 567 12.21 -30.49 -22.93
CA PHE A 567 11.96 -30.16 -21.52
C PHE A 567 12.33 -28.70 -21.22
N ALA A 568 11.42 -27.97 -20.56
CA ALA A 568 11.59 -26.55 -20.22
C ALA A 568 11.95 -25.64 -21.42
N SER A 569 11.52 -26.02 -22.64
CA SER A 569 11.82 -25.27 -23.86
C SER A 569 10.77 -24.21 -24.19
N LYS A 570 9.57 -24.29 -23.60
CA LYS A 570 8.47 -23.36 -23.85
C LYS A 570 8.65 -22.08 -23.00
N PRO A 571 8.38 -20.89 -23.56
CA PRO A 571 8.47 -19.64 -22.81
C PRO A 571 7.41 -19.57 -21.71
N GLY A 572 7.81 -19.18 -20.51
CA GLY A 572 6.93 -19.04 -19.35
C GLY A 572 6.90 -20.27 -18.43
N HIS A 573 7.38 -21.42 -18.89
CA HIS A 573 7.51 -22.62 -18.08
C HIS A 573 8.58 -22.44 -16.99
N ALA A 574 8.43 -23.20 -15.91
CA ALA A 574 9.37 -23.23 -14.81
C ALA A 574 9.80 -24.66 -14.50
N VAL A 575 10.98 -24.82 -13.92
CA VAL A 575 11.48 -26.11 -13.44
C VAL A 575 11.47 -26.08 -11.93
N GLU A 576 10.90 -27.12 -11.31
CA GLU A 576 11.03 -27.35 -9.88
C GLU A 576 11.73 -28.68 -9.63
N VAL A 577 12.58 -28.71 -8.60
CA VAL A 577 13.28 -29.92 -8.19
C VAL A 577 13.09 -30.13 -6.69
N MET A 578 12.74 -31.35 -6.31
CA MET A 578 12.60 -31.76 -4.92
C MET A 578 13.54 -32.93 -4.64
N ALA A 579 14.10 -32.98 -3.43
CA ALA A 579 14.92 -34.08 -2.97
C ALA A 579 14.32 -34.64 -1.69
N ASP A 580 14.30 -35.96 -1.60
CA ASP A 580 13.94 -36.69 -0.39
C ASP A 580 14.55 -38.11 -0.48
N ARG A 581 14.21 -38.98 0.46
CA ARG A 581 14.41 -40.41 0.27
C ARG A 581 13.61 -40.88 -0.94
N PHE A 582 14.24 -41.73 -1.74
CA PHE A 582 13.73 -42.20 -3.01
C PHE A 582 12.37 -42.92 -2.87
N ASP A 583 12.15 -43.62 -1.76
CA ASP A 583 10.89 -44.28 -1.44
C ASP A 583 9.76 -43.32 -1.03
N LEU A 584 10.08 -42.11 -0.58
CA LEU A 584 9.11 -41.09 -0.14
C LEU A 584 8.78 -40.04 -1.21
N LEU A 585 9.52 -40.03 -2.31
CA LEU A 585 9.24 -39.15 -3.45
C LEU A 585 8.00 -39.66 -4.19
N GLU A 586 6.90 -38.95 -4.10
CA GLU A 586 5.65 -39.19 -4.85
C GLU A 586 5.55 -38.32 -6.08
#